data_AF-A0A963AQ39-F1
#
_entry.id   AF-A0A963AQ39-F1
#
_cell.length_a   1.000
_cell.length_b   1.000
_cell.length_c   1.000
_cell.angle_alpha   90.00
_cell.angle_beta   90.00
_cell.angle_gamma   90.00
#
_symmetry.space_group_name_H-M   'P 1'
#
loop_
_entity.id
_entity.type
_entity.pdbx_description
1 polymer ?
#
loop_
_entity_poly.entity_id
_entity_poly.type
_entity_poly.pdbx_seq_one_letter_code
_entity_poly.pdbx_strand_id
1 'polypeptide(L)' 'MSNAFLGQMGDYEIKQLKVFKTIVECGGFAAAETRLNISRSTISNHIANLES' A
#
# COMPACT_ATOMS: atom_id res chain seq x y z
N MET A 1 -23.21 3.92 -15.82
CA MET A 1 -21.94 3.23 -15.54
C MET A 1 -21.75 3.27 -14.03
N SER A 2 -22.04 2.17 -13.35
CA SER A 2 -21.94 2.07 -11.88
C SER A 2 -20.48 2.14 -11.47
N ASN A 3 -20.11 3.15 -10.69
CA ASN A 3 -18.79 3.32 -10.10
C ASN A 3 -18.60 2.31 -8.95
N ALA A 4 -18.65 1.00 -9.28
CA ALA A 4 -18.62 -0.10 -8.31
C ALA A 4 -17.26 -0.28 -7.64
N PHE A 5 -16.20 0.33 -8.17
CA PHE A 5 -14.83 0.09 -7.74
C PHE A 5 -14.48 0.71 -6.38
N LEU A 6 -15.13 1.82 -5.99
CA LEU A 6 -14.86 2.51 -4.72
C LEU A 6 -15.86 2.16 -3.60
N GLY A 7 -16.94 1.44 -3.91
CA GLY A 7 -18.04 1.18 -2.97
C GLY A 7 -17.81 0.02 -2.00
N GLN A 8 -16.77 -0.78 -2.20
CA GLN A 8 -16.49 -2.00 -1.40
C GLN A 8 -15.01 -2.13 -1.01
N MET A 9 -14.27 -1.03 -0.91
CA MET A 9 -12.90 -1.10 -0.38
C MET A 9 -12.98 -1.26 1.15
N GLY A 10 -12.47 -2.38 1.66
CA GLY A 10 -12.34 -2.61 3.09
C GLY A 10 -11.13 -1.90 3.67
N ASP A 11 -11.02 -1.93 5.00
CA ASP A 11 -9.88 -1.36 5.73
C ASP A 11 -8.55 -1.97 5.28
N TYR A 12 -8.58 -3.21 4.80
CA TYR A 12 -7.42 -3.91 4.28
C TYR A 12 -6.89 -3.26 3.00
N GLU A 13 -7.74 -3.08 1.97
CA GLU A 13 -7.35 -2.44 0.70
C GLU A 13 -6.89 -0.99 0.93
N ILE A 14 -7.59 -0.26 1.81
CA ILE A 14 -7.22 1.11 2.19
C ILE A 14 -5.82 1.14 2.82
N LYS A 15 -5.50 0.14 3.66
CA LYS A 15 -4.16 0.03 4.26
C LYS A 15 -3.10 -0.21 3.19
N GLN A 16 -3.36 -1.05 2.19
CA GLN A 16 -2.42 -1.28 1.08
C GLN A 16 -2.15 0.01 0.29
N LEU A 17 -3.20 0.77 -0.02
CA LEU A 17 -3.08 2.05 -0.72
C LEU A 17 -2.27 3.08 0.08
N LYS A 18 -2.43 3.12 1.40
CA LYS A 18 -1.62 4.01 2.28
C LYS A 18 -0.15 3.62 2.29
N VAL A 19 0.16 2.32 2.28
CA VAL A 19 1.55 1.83 2.18
C VAL A 19 2.14 2.23 0.83
N PHE A 20 1.44 1.96 -0.28
CA PHE A 20 1.87 2.35 -1.62
C PHE A 20 2.12 3.85 -1.74
N LYS A 21 1.17 4.68 -1.27
CA LYS A 21 1.32 6.13 -1.23
C LYS A 21 2.62 6.55 -0.51
N THR A 22 2.90 5.95 0.65
CA THR A 22 4.10 6.26 1.43
C THR A 22 5.38 5.90 0.66
N ILE A 23 5.39 4.79 -0.08
CA ILE A 23 6.54 4.40 -0.92
C ILE A 23 6.81 5.44 -2.00
N VAL A 24 5.76 5.90 -2.68
CA VAL A 24 5.87 6.93 -3.73
C VAL A 24 6.37 8.26 -3.15
N GLU A 25 5.83 8.69 -2.00
CA GLU A 25 6.28 9.90 -1.31
C GLU A 25 7.74 9.82 -0.84
N CYS A 26 8.21 8.63 -0.47
CA CYS A 26 9.61 8.41 -0.06
C CYS A 26 10.57 8.13 -1.23
N GLY A 27 10.06 7.94 -2.45
CA GLY A 27 10.87 7.63 -3.64
C GLY A 27 11.43 6.20 -3.66
N GLY A 28 10.91 5.27 -2.86
CA GLY A 28 11.33 3.87 -2.89
C GLY A 28 11.14 3.10 -1.58
N PHE A 29 11.30 1.77 -1.67
CA PHE A 29 11.07 0.83 -0.56
C PHE A 29 12.02 1.04 0.62
N ALA A 30 13.30 1.28 0.35
CA ALA A 30 14.31 1.45 1.41
C ALA A 30 14.02 2.67 2.29
N ALA A 31 13.67 3.81 1.67
CA ALA A 31 13.30 5.02 2.40
C ALA A 31 11.94 4.88 3.12
N ALA A 32 11.00 4.15 2.53
CA ALA A 32 9.71 3.86 3.15
C ALA A 32 9.81 2.94 4.37
N GLU A 33 10.81 2.06 4.42
CA GLU A 33 11.05 1.15 5.56
C GLU A 33 11.18 1.92 6.88
N THR A 34 12.00 2.98 6.89
CA THR A 34 12.17 3.85 8.07
C THR A 34 10.90 4.60 8.42
N ARG A 35 10.13 5.07 7.43
CA ARG A 35 8.90 5.86 7.69
C ARG A 35 7.74 5.00 8.17
N LEU A 36 7.59 3.80 7.63
CA LEU A 36 6.53 2.87 8.01
C LEU A 36 6.89 2.04 9.26
N ASN A 37 8.17 2.01 9.65
CA ASN A 37 8.70 1.27 10.79
C ASN A 37 8.33 -0.23 10.75
N ILE A 38 8.44 -0.84 9.58
CA ILE A 38 8.20 -2.26 9.31
C ILE A 38 9.25 -2.76 8.32
N SER A 39 9.50 -4.07 8.25
CA SER A 39 10.50 -4.62 7.32
C SER A 39 10.12 -4.43 5.85
N ARG A 40 11.12 -4.34 4.97
CA ARG A 40 10.91 -4.39 3.50
C ARG A 40 10.09 -5.59 3.06
N SER A 41 10.25 -6.77 3.66
CA SER A 41 9.43 -7.95 3.33
C SER A 41 7.94 -7.73 3.61
N THR A 42 7.60 -7.06 4.71
CA THR A 42 6.22 -6.69 5.04
C THR A 42 5.66 -5.68 4.02
N ILE A 43 6.47 -4.68 3.63
CA ILE A 43 6.10 -3.70 2.60
C ILE A 43 5.87 -4.41 1.25
N SER A 44 6.76 -5.32 0.85
CA SER A 44 6.61 -6.10 -0.39
C SER A 44 5.32 -6.93 -0.39
N ASN A 45 4.95 -7.55 0.73
CA ASN A 45 3.67 -8.26 0.84
C ASN A 45 2.48 -7.31 0.70
N HIS A 46 2.54 -6.10 1.27
CA HIS A 46 1.49 -5.10 1.08
C HIS A 46 1.30 -4.73 -0.40
N ILE A 47 2.40 -4.62 -1.16
CA ILE A 47 2.35 -4.30 -2.60
C ILE A 47 1.88 -5.49 -3.43
N ALA A 48 2.38 -6.70 -3.18
CA ALA A 48 1.94 -7.89 -3.90
C ALA A 48 0.42 -8.14 -3.75
N ASN A 49 -0.11 -7.90 -2.55
CA ASN A 49 -1.55 -7.97 -2.28
C ASN A 49 -2.36 -6.82 -2.91
N LEU A 50 -1.73 -5.68 -3.20
CA LEU A 50 -2.37 -4.57 -3.91
C LEU A 50 -2.42 -4.80 -5.43
N GLU A 51 -1.43 -5.50 -5.97
CA GLU A 51 -1.29 -5.82 -7.40
C GLU A 51 -2.13 -7.05 -7.83
N SER A 52 -2.55 -7.87 -6.88
CA SER A 52 -3.38 -9.06 -7.10
C SER A 52 -4.84 -8.70 -7.35
#